data_AF-A0A170WXJ9-F1
#
_entry.id   AF-A0A170WXJ9-F1
#
_cell.length_a   1.000
_cell.length_b   1.000
_cell.length_c   1.000
_cell.angle_alpha   90.00
_cell.angle_beta   90.00
_cell.angle_gamma   90.00
#
_symmetry.space_group_name_H-M   'P 1'
#
loop_
_entity.id
_entity.type
_entity.pdbx_description
1 polymer ?
#
loop_
_entity_poly.entity_id
_entity_poly.type
_entity_poly.pdbx_seq_one_letter_code
_entity_poly.pdbx_strand_id
1 'polypeptide(L)' 'NKHLGVLDEDTADNNITYVIISAEGGYVSLLDNITNSVGRFTQKQIDDGLTFFVHDGSKRLIHHQSAFE' A
#
# COMPACT_ATOMS: atom_id res chain seq x y z
N ASN A 1 -2.51 -5.90 10.74
CA ASN A 1 -3.34 -5.44 9.61
C ASN A 1 -4.75 -6.02 9.75
N LYS A 2 -5.80 -5.20 9.94
CA LYS A 2 -7.21 -5.68 10.03
C LYS A 2 -8.18 -4.95 9.06
N HIS A 3 -7.65 -4.06 8.22
CA HIS A 3 -8.47 -3.18 7.36
C HIS A 3 -8.27 -3.44 5.86
N LEU A 4 -7.36 -4.34 5.50
CA LEU A 4 -7.10 -4.77 4.13
C LEU A 4 -7.05 -6.28 4.11
N GLY A 5 -7.98 -6.92 3.40
CA GLY A 5 -8.04 -8.37 3.24
C GLY A 5 -9.27 -8.80 2.45
N VAL A 6 -9.27 -10.05 1.98
CA VAL A 6 -10.40 -10.71 1.31
C VAL A 6 -10.68 -12.05 1.97
N LEU A 7 -11.95 -12.48 1.97
CA LEU A 7 -12.32 -13.83 2.36
C LEU A 7 -12.61 -14.63 1.08
N ASP A 8 -11.81 -15.66 0.85
CA ASP A 8 -11.96 -16.62 -0.25
C ASP A 8 -11.59 -17.99 0.31
N GLU A 9 -12.55 -18.92 0.35
CA GLU A 9 -12.34 -20.27 0.89
C GLU A 9 -11.69 -21.22 -0.12
N ASP A 10 -11.73 -20.87 -1.41
CA ASP A 10 -11.28 -21.72 -2.50
C ASP A 10 -9.81 -21.42 -2.88
N THR A 11 -9.35 -20.19 -2.66
CA THR A 11 -7.99 -19.74 -3.01
C THR A 11 -7.11 -19.57 -1.77
N ALA A 12 -5.97 -20.26 -1.74
CA ALA A 12 -4.99 -20.06 -0.66
C ALA A 12 -4.43 -18.61 -0.63
N ASP A 13 -4.17 -18.08 0.56
CA ASP A 13 -3.74 -16.69 0.77
C ASP A 13 -2.46 -16.28 0.02
N ASN A 14 -1.57 -17.24 -0.24
CA ASN A 14 -0.36 -17.01 -1.02
C ASN A 14 -0.62 -16.83 -2.52
N ASN A 15 -1.79 -17.23 -3.01
CA ASN A 15 -2.21 -17.12 -4.40
C ASN A 15 -3.13 -15.93 -4.67
N ILE A 16 -3.60 -15.25 -3.62
CA ILE A 16 -4.35 -14.00 -3.73
C ILE A 16 -3.35 -12.84 -3.79
N THR A 17 -3.34 -12.12 -4.91
CA THR A 17 -2.40 -11.00 -5.14
C THR A 17 -3.12 -9.66 -5.24
N TYR A 18 -2.69 -8.70 -4.43
CA TYR A 18 -3.06 -7.30 -4.54
C TYR A 18 -2.12 -6.57 -5.51
N VAL A 19 -2.67 -5.63 -6.27
CA VAL A 19 -1.93 -4.79 -7.22
C VAL A 19 -2.12 -3.34 -6.83
N ILE A 20 -1.02 -2.62 -6.70
CA ILE A 20 -1.03 -1.19 -6.42
C ILE A 20 -1.17 -0.45 -7.75
N ILE A 21 -2.31 0.19 -7.94
CA ILE A 21 -2.57 1.01 -9.14
C ILE A 21 -1.87 2.36 -9.04
N SER A 22 -1.91 2.98 -7.87
CA SER A 22 -1.18 4.21 -7.55
C SER A 22 -0.96 4.34 -6.05
N ALA A 23 0.07 5.10 -5.67
CA ALA A 23 0.34 5.51 -4.29
C ALA A 23 0.81 6.96 -4.32
N GLU A 24 0.27 7.78 -3.43
CA GLU A 24 0.65 9.19 -3.25
C GLU A 24 1.15 9.42 -1.83
N GLY A 25 2.13 10.30 -1.65
CA GLY A 25 2.72 10.60 -0.35
C GLY A 25 3.59 9.47 0.23
N GLY A 26 3.96 8.49 -0.59
CA GLY A 26 4.70 7.32 -0.15
C GLY A 26 4.63 6.15 -1.12
N TYR A 27 5.07 4.99 -0.66
CA TYR A 27 5.06 3.74 -1.39
C TYR A 27 4.80 2.56 -0.46
N VAL A 28 4.41 1.43 -1.02
CA VAL A 28 4.31 0.16 -0.27
C VAL A 28 5.63 -0.59 -0.41
N SER A 29 6.10 -1.18 0.68
CA SER A 29 7.27 -2.06 0.71
C SER A 29 7.02 -3.30 1.55
N LEU A 30 7.93 -4.27 1.44
CA LEU A 30 7.95 -5.49 2.24
C LEU A 30 9.05 -5.40 3.32
N LEU A 31 8.88 -6.13 4.41
CA LEU A 31 9.80 -6.12 5.55
C LEU A 31 11.26 -6.40 5.18
N ASP A 32 11.47 -7.31 4.24
CA ASP A 32 12.80 -7.72 3.77
C ASP A 32 13.52 -6.63 2.95
N ASN A 33 12.78 -5.65 2.42
CA ASN A 33 13.33 -4.56 1.62
C ASN A 33 12.50 -3.28 1.75
N ILE A 34 12.53 -2.68 2.96
CA ILE A 34 11.68 -1.53 3.30
C ILE A 34 11.96 -0.29 2.43
N THR A 35 13.16 -0.18 1.83
CA THR A 35 13.58 0.97 1.01
C THR A 35 13.13 0.91 -0.45
N ASN A 36 12.64 -0.25 -0.90
CA ASN A 36 12.20 -0.44 -2.28
C ASN A 36 10.68 -0.53 -2.36
N SER A 37 10.11 0.15 -3.36
CA SER A 37 8.69 0.01 -3.64
C SER A 37 8.38 -1.35 -4.27
N VAL A 38 7.26 -1.94 -3.84
CA VAL A 38 6.65 -3.09 -4.51
C VAL A 38 5.37 -2.65 -5.19
N GLY A 39 5.06 -3.24 -6.35
CA GLY A 39 3.79 -3.01 -7.04
C GLY A 39 2.72 -4.05 -6.71
N ARG A 40 3.10 -5.15 -6.04
CA ARG A 40 2.25 -6.30 -5.76
C ARG A 40 2.66 -6.95 -4.45
N PHE A 41 1.69 -7.51 -3.73
CA PHE A 41 1.89 -8.32 -2.53
C PHE A 41 0.72 -9.28 -2.37
N THR A 42 0.88 -10.31 -1.54
CA THR A 42 -0.13 -11.37 -1.33
C THR A 42 -0.95 -11.13 -0.07
N GLN A 43 -2.12 -11.79 0.02
CA GLN A 43 -2.91 -11.84 1.26
C GLN A 43 -2.06 -12.38 2.42
N LYS A 44 -1.31 -13.46 2.18
CA LYS A 44 -0.38 -14.03 3.19
C LYS A 44 0.61 -12.99 3.75
N GLN A 45 1.17 -12.12 2.92
CA GLN A 45 2.10 -11.08 3.38
C GLN A 45 1.42 -10.01 4.25
N ILE A 46 0.13 -9.75 4.04
CA ILE A 46 -0.66 -8.88 4.91
C ILE A 46 -0.88 -9.54 6.27
N ASP A 47 -1.28 -10.81 6.26
CA ASP A 47 -1.61 -11.60 7.46
C ASP A 47 -0.39 -11.85 8.33
N ASP A 48 0.77 -12.12 7.70
CA ASP A 48 2.06 -12.25 8.37
C ASP A 48 2.63 -10.88 8.84
N GLY A 49 1.97 -9.76 8.50
CA GLY A 49 2.40 -8.42 8.91
C GLY A 49 3.66 -7.90 8.21
N LEU A 50 3.93 -8.37 6.99
CA LEU A 50 5.15 -8.08 6.23
C LEU A 50 5.01 -6.88 5.29
N THR A 51 3.80 -6.40 5.06
CA THR A 51 3.51 -5.27 4.15
C THR A 51 3.42 -3.95 4.91
N PHE A 52 4.14 -2.93 4.43
CA PHE A 52 4.23 -1.61 5.05
C PHE A 52 3.95 -0.51 4.04
N PHE A 53 3.36 0.59 4.50
CA PHE A 53 3.35 1.85 3.75
C PHE A 53 4.43 2.77 4.33
N VAL A 54 5.34 3.23 3.48
CA VAL A 54 6.43 4.15 3.83
C VAL A 54 6.08 5.53 3.29
N HIS A 55 5.91 6.50 4.18
CA HIS A 55 5.66 7.88 3.82
C HIS A 55 6.94 8.54 3.26
N ASP A 56 6.84 9.22 2.12
CA ASP A 56 8.01 9.81 1.41
C ASP A 56 8.40 11.21 1.92
N GLY A 57 7.61 11.79 2.82
CA GLY A 57 7.86 13.11 3.41
C GLY A 57 7.34 14.26 2.56
N SER A 58 6.72 13.98 1.41
CA SER A 58 6.11 15.02 0.58
C SER A 58 4.93 15.66 1.31
N LYS A 59 4.90 17.00 1.32
CA LYS A 59 3.69 17.73 1.70
C LYS A 59 2.80 17.79 0.48
N ARG A 60 1.60 17.23 0.56
CA ARG A 60 0.56 17.51 -0.42
C ARG A 60 0.19 18.99 -0.29
N LEU A 61 0.74 19.82 -1.18
CA LEU A 61 0.33 21.22 -1.32
C LEU A 61 -1.13 21.21 -1.80
N ILE A 62 -2.06 21.36 -0.86
CA ILE A 62 -3.41 21.76 -1.23
C ILE A 62 -3.31 23.19 -1.73
N HIS A 63 -3.29 23.38 -3.05
CA HIS A 63 -3.61 24.68 -3.62
C HIS A 63 -5.09 24.94 -3.33
N HIS A 64 -5.40 25.50 -2.15
CA HIS A 64 -6.58 26.32 -2.01
C HIS A 64 -6.38 27.52 -2.95
N GLN A 65 -6.85 27.38 -4.18
CA GLN A 65 -7.03 28.53 -5.06
C GLN A 65 -8.23 29.32 -4.51
N SER A 66 -7.95 30.13 -3.50
CA SER A 66 -8.80 31.24 -3.11
C SER A 66 -8.03 32.53 -3.38
N ALA A 67 -8.19 33.02 -4.60
CA ALA A 67 -8.14 34.42 -5.01
C ALA A 67 -8.94 34.39 -6.32
N PHE A 68 -10.18 34.89 -6.43
CA PHE A 68 -10.53 36.31 -6.27
C PHE A 68 -9.39 37.22 -6.71
N GLU A 69 -9.06 37.12 -7.99
CA GLU A 69 -9.04 38.28 -8.90
C GLU A 69 -10.02 37.99 -10.05
#